data_AF-A0A3P7IHP6-F1
#
_entry.id   AF-A0A3P7IHP6-F1
#
_cell.length_a   1.000
_cell.length_b   1.000
_cell.length_c   1.000
_cell.angle_alpha   90.00
_cell.angle_beta   90.00
_cell.angle_gamma   90.00
#
_symmetry.space_group_name_H-M   'P 1'
#
loop_
_entity.id
_entity.type
_entity.pdbx_description
1 polymer ?
#
loop_
_entity_poly.entity_id
_entity_poly.type
_entity_poly.pdbx_seq_one_letter_code
_entity_poly.pdbx_strand_id
1 'polypeptide(L)'
;MIKLQLVVTEILNIFRGLYPRSWTCYDIRELDLTVVIRQVSPVLPNNYEDSSLPVSCFVVTVENNSGTDLEVSIAFTFRNGTGNRRWENESVCTFARFTDGNGDLSGCEF
;
A
#
# COMPACT_ATOMS: atom_id res chain seq x y z
N MET A 1 -1.17 -2.18 14.81
CA MET A 1 -1.35 -3.59 14.40
C MET A 1 -1.79 -3.55 12.94
N ILE A 2 -0.82 -3.64 12.02
CA ILE A 2 -1.10 -3.51 10.58
C ILE A 2 -1.57 -4.88 10.11
N LYS A 3 -2.88 -5.04 9.98
CA LYS A 3 -3.49 -6.21 9.37
C LYS A 3 -4.05 -5.72 8.04
N LEU A 4 -3.33 -5.95 6.95
CA LEU A 4 -3.90 -5.91 5.61
C LEU A 4 -4.86 -7.10 5.54
N GLN A 5 -6.13 -6.88 5.86
CA GLN A 5 -7.14 -7.93 5.80
C GLN A 5 -7.89 -7.76 4.47
N LEU A 6 -7.28 -8.28 3.39
CA LEU A 6 -7.98 -8.54 2.14
C LEU A 6 -8.96 -9.69 2.40
N VAL A 7 -10.25 -9.38 2.47
CA VAL A 7 -11.34 -10.36 2.56
C VAL A 7 -11.68 -10.78 1.14
N VAL A 8 -10.84 -11.63 0.54
CA VAL A 8 -11.16 -12.40 -0.67
C VAL A 8 -10.69 -13.82 -0.41
N THR A 9 -11.58 -14.77 -0.63
CA THR A 9 -11.51 -16.15 -0.10
C THR A 9 -10.43 -17.02 -0.74
N GLU A 10 -9.83 -16.62 -1.87
CA GLU A 10 -8.72 -17.32 -2.53
C GLU A 10 -7.70 -16.35 -3.16
N ILE A 11 -6.86 -15.70 -2.33
CA ILE A 11 -5.67 -14.98 -2.83
C ILE A 11 -4.46 -15.90 -2.72
N LEU A 12 -3.81 -16.19 -3.85
CA LEU A 12 -2.48 -16.78 -3.81
C LEU A 12 -1.45 -15.70 -3.50
N ASN A 13 -0.74 -15.87 -2.39
CA ASN A 13 0.29 -14.95 -1.93
C ASN A 13 1.66 -15.58 -2.12
N ILE A 14 2.51 -14.93 -2.90
CA ILE A 14 3.91 -15.34 -3.09
C ILE A 14 4.80 -14.22 -2.57
N PHE A 15 5.61 -14.53 -1.55
CA PHE A 15 6.63 -13.63 -1.04
C PHE A 15 8.02 -14.08 -1.50
N ARG A 16 8.82 -13.15 -2.03
CA ARG A 16 10.21 -13.39 -2.40
C ARG A 16 11.07 -12.25 -1.86
N GLY A 17 12.11 -12.58 -1.10
CA GLY A 17 13.04 -11.61 -0.53
C GLY A 17 14.46 -11.85 -1.03
N LEU A 18 15.10 -10.80 -1.54
CA LEU A 18 16.53 -10.76 -1.83
C LEU A 18 17.05 -9.38 -1.46
N TYR A 19 17.65 -9.27 -0.26
CA TYR A 19 18.18 -8.00 0.25
C TYR A 19 19.00 -7.25 -0.84
N PRO A 20 18.75 -5.96 -1.08
CA PRO A 20 17.90 -5.00 -0.35
C PRO A 20 16.44 -4.89 -0.86
N ARG A 21 15.95 -5.88 -1.60
CA ARG A 21 14.63 -5.87 -2.24
C ARG A 21 13.75 -7.01 -1.74
N SER A 22 12.45 -6.76 -1.69
CA SER A 22 11.44 -7.80 -1.50
C SER A 22 10.28 -7.61 -2.46
N TRP A 23 9.60 -8.70 -2.76
CA TRP A 23 8.44 -8.77 -3.63
C TRP A 23 7.33 -9.52 -2.91
N THR A 24 6.14 -8.93 -2.97
CA THR A 24 4.90 -9.53 -2.52
C THR A 24 3.95 -9.55 -3.71
N CYS A 25 3.62 -10.74 -4.19
CA CYS A 25 2.68 -10.93 -5.28
C CYS A 25 1.32 -11.38 -4.70
N TYR A 26 0.28 -10.66 -5.08
CA TYR A 26 -1.11 -10.97 -4.81
C TYR A 26 -1.76 -11.37 -6.13
N ASP A 27 -2.16 -12.64 -6.24
CA ASP A 27 -2.88 -13.16 -7.39
C ASP A 27 -4.35 -13.35 -7.01
N ILE A 28 -5.23 -12.54 -7.62
CA ILE A 28 -6.68 -12.52 -7.38
C ILE A 28 -7.34 -13.20 -8.58
N ARG A 29 -7.53 -14.51 -8.46
CA ARG A 29 -8.08 -15.36 -9.53
C ARG A 29 -9.52 -15.01 -9.92
N GLU A 30 -10.32 -14.52 -8.98
CA GLU A 30 -11.72 -14.13 -9.25
C GLU A 30 -11.84 -12.95 -10.22
N LEU A 31 -10.80 -12.11 -10.30
CA LEU A 31 -10.78 -10.89 -11.11
C LEU A 31 -9.70 -10.95 -12.21
N ASP A 32 -9.01 -12.09 -12.37
CA ASP A 32 -7.83 -12.26 -13.23
C ASP A 32 -6.83 -11.08 -13.11
N LEU A 33 -6.62 -10.65 -11.86
CA LEU A 33 -5.82 -9.46 -11.52
C LEU A 33 -4.61 -9.88 -10.70
N THR A 34 -3.42 -9.50 -11.18
CA THR A 34 -2.17 -9.73 -10.47
C THR A 34 -1.60 -8.39 -9.98
N VAL A 35 -1.36 -8.28 -8.67
CA VAL A 35 -0.74 -7.10 -8.06
C VAL A 35 0.61 -7.50 -7.47
N VAL A 36 1.67 -6.86 -7.93
CA VAL A 36 3.04 -7.08 -7.43
C VAL A 36 3.50 -5.82 -6.72
N ILE A 37 3.79 -5.96 -5.42
CA ILE A 37 4.40 -4.91 -4.62
C ILE A 37 5.87 -5.23 -4.42
N ARG A 38 6.74 -4.35 -4.89
CA ARG A 38 8.19 -4.42 -4.68
C ARG A 38 8.60 -3.37 -3.66
N GLN A 39 9.22 -3.83 -2.57
CA GLN A 39 9.77 -2.95 -1.53
C GLN A 39 11.28 -2.89 -1.72
N VAL A 40 11.85 -1.69 -1.73
CA VAL A 40 13.28 -1.47 -1.96
C VAL A 40 13.82 -0.51 -0.92
N SER A 41 14.89 -0.91 -0.24
CA SER A 41 15.70 0.01 0.56
C SER A 41 16.92 0.49 -0.24
N PRO A 42 17.31 1.76 -0.10
CA PRO A 42 18.53 2.28 -0.72
C PRO A 42 19.74 1.72 0.05
N VAL A 43 20.33 0.65 -0.47
CA VAL A 43 21.58 0.09 0.06
C VAL A 43 22.57 0.03 -1.09
N LEU A 44 23.39 1.07 -1.18
CA LEU A 44 24.35 1.30 -2.25
C LEU A 44 25.77 1.19 -1.68
N PRO A 45 26.60 0.25 -2.16
CA PRO A 45 27.98 0.15 -1.71
C PRO A 45 28.74 1.45 -2.04
N ASN A 46 29.60 1.88 -1.12
CA ASN A 46 30.43 3.09 -1.24
C ASN A 46 29.66 4.43 -1.35
N ASN A 47 28.34 4.44 -1.17
CA ASN A 47 27.55 5.67 -1.09
C ASN A 47 26.83 5.70 0.27
N TYR A 48 27.46 6.36 1.24
CA TYR A 48 26.96 6.51 2.60
C TYR A 48 25.93 7.62 2.76
N GLU A 49 25.87 8.57 1.82
CA GLU A 49 24.89 9.65 1.86
C GLU A 49 23.49 9.09 1.59
N ASP A 50 23.31 8.45 0.44
CA ASP A 50 22.01 7.92 0.03
C ASP A 50 21.61 6.65 0.80
N SER A 51 22.59 5.83 1.22
CA SER A 51 22.30 4.60 1.98
C SER A 51 21.92 4.85 3.44
N SER A 52 22.18 6.04 3.97
CA SER A 52 21.82 6.41 5.35
C SER A 52 20.45 7.07 5.44
N LEU A 53 19.77 7.28 4.31
CA LEU A 53 18.44 7.88 4.29
C LEU A 53 17.40 6.90 4.88
N PRO A 54 16.57 7.34 5.84
CA PRO A 54 15.51 6.52 6.43
C PRO A 54 14.30 6.45 5.48
N VAL A 55 14.52 5.96 4.26
CA VAL A 55 13.55 5.94 3.16
C VAL A 55 13.37 4.51 2.64
N SER A 56 12.14 4.19 2.24
CA SER A 56 11.80 2.95 1.54
C SER A 56 10.94 3.27 0.32
N CYS A 57 11.17 2.56 -0.77
CA CYS A 57 10.40 2.68 -2.00
C CYS A 57 9.44 1.50 -2.14
N PHE A 58 8.15 1.78 -2.32
CA PHE A 58 7.13 0.79 -2.63
C PHE A 58 6.70 0.98 -4.09
N VAL A 59 7.10 0.05 -4.96
CA VAL A 59 6.71 0.05 -6.37
C VAL A 59 5.60 -0.96 -6.57
N VAL A 60 4.41 -0.49 -6.91
CA VAL A 60 3.26 -1.34 -7.18
C VAL A 60 3.07 -1.48 -8.69
N THR A 61 2.96 -2.72 -9.15
CA THR A 61 2.65 -3.08 -10.53
C THR A 61 1.33 -3.82 -10.52
N VAL A 62 0.39 -3.40 -11.35
CA VAL A 62 -0.93 -4.01 -11.48
C VAL A 62 -1.07 -4.50 -12.90
N GLU A 63 -1.33 -5.79 -13.05
CA GLU A 63 -1.56 -6.44 -14.34
C GLU A 63 -3.01 -6.92 -14.36
N ASN A 64 -3.80 -6.33 -15.27
CA ASN A 64 -5.16 -6.75 -15.55
C ASN A 64 -5.13 -7.72 -16.74
N ASN A 65 -5.34 -9.01 -16.49
CA ASN A 65 -5.44 -10.03 -17.54
C ASN A 65 -6.89 -10.35 -17.90
N SER A 66 -7.86 -9.71 -17.23
CA SER A 66 -9.28 -9.86 -17.54
C SER A 66 -9.67 -9.12 -18.82
N GLY A 67 -10.75 -9.56 -19.47
CA GLY A 67 -11.35 -8.86 -20.61
C GLY A 67 -12.25 -7.68 -20.22
N THR A 68 -12.23 -7.27 -18.96
CA THR A 68 -13.11 -6.23 -18.41
C THR A 68 -12.32 -5.06 -17.86
N ASP A 69 -12.86 -3.85 -18.01
CA ASP A 69 -12.27 -2.65 -17.42
C ASP A 69 -12.46 -2.68 -15.90
N LEU A 70 -11.34 -2.64 -15.17
CA LEU A 70 -11.30 -2.66 -13.71
C LEU A 70 -10.70 -1.35 -13.18
N GLU A 71 -11.37 -0.74 -12.22
CA GLU A 71 -10.84 0.40 -11.48
C GLU A 71 -10.10 -0.08 -10.24
N VAL A 72 -8.79 0.17 -10.17
CA VAL A 72 -7.93 -0.30 -9.08
C VAL A 72 -7.43 0.89 -8.26
N SER A 73 -7.73 0.87 -6.97
CA SER A 73 -7.23 1.85 -6.00
C SER A 73 -6.29 1.19 -5.01
N ILE A 74 -5.11 1.78 -4.79
CA ILE A 74 -4.11 1.30 -3.84
C ILE A 74 -4.06 2.28 -2.67
N ALA A 75 -4.33 1.78 -1.47
CA ALA A 75 -4.25 2.57 -0.24
C ALA A 75 -2.98 2.18 0.55
N PHE A 76 -2.18 3.19 0.89
CA PHE A 76 -1.06 3.04 1.83
C PHE A 76 -1.40 3.74 3.13
N THR A 77 -1.50 2.99 4.23
CA THR A 77 -1.80 3.54 5.55
C THR A 77 -0.60 3.38 6.47
N PHE A 78 -0.18 4.49 7.08
CA PHE A 78 0.89 4.50 8.06
C PHE A 78 0.41 5.16 9.34
N ARG A 79 0.60 4.48 10.48
CA ARG A 79 0.25 5.05 11.77
C ARG A 79 1.27 6.12 12.15
N ASN A 80 0.81 7.27 12.63
CA ASN A 80 1.66 8.24 13.30
C ASN A 80 2.41 7.58 14.49
N GLY A 81 3.75 7.60 14.42
CA GLY A 81 4.65 6.98 15.40
C GLY A 81 5.15 7.92 16.49
N THR A 82 4.69 9.18 16.54
CA THR A 82 5.25 10.25 17.40
C THR A 82 4.97 10.05 18.90
N GLY A 83 4.17 9.05 19.29
CA GLY A 83 4.06 8.59 20.68
C GLY A 83 3.38 9.55 21.67
N ASN A 84 2.76 10.64 21.23
CA ASN A 84 2.02 11.52 22.14
C ASN A 84 0.66 10.93 22.47
N ARG A 85 0.33 10.97 23.75
CA ARG A 85 -0.92 10.46 24.35
C ARG A 85 -2.19 11.12 23.78
N ARG A 86 -2.06 12.28 23.13
CA ARG A 86 -3.17 13.01 22.50
C ARG A 86 -3.70 12.34 21.22
N TRP A 87 -2.87 11.56 20.52
CA TRP A 87 -3.23 10.87 19.26
C TRP A 87 -3.63 9.40 19.46
N GLU A 88 -3.74 8.94 20.71
CA GLU A 88 -4.14 7.57 21.05
C GLU A 88 -5.62 7.29 20.67
N ASN A 89 -6.45 8.33 20.62
CA ASN A 89 -7.87 8.25 20.27
C ASN A 89 -8.21 8.50 18.79
N GLU A 90 -7.25 8.82 17.92
CA GLU A 90 -7.44 8.85 16.45
C GLU A 90 -7.52 7.44 15.82
N SER A 91 -7.70 6.42 16.66
CA SER A 91 -7.71 4.99 16.31
C SER A 91 -8.83 4.55 15.36
N VAL A 92 -9.65 5.47 14.84
CA VAL A 92 -10.73 5.19 13.88
C VAL A 92 -10.19 5.41 12.47
N CYS A 93 -9.73 4.34 11.84
CA CYS A 93 -9.40 4.35 10.41
C CYS A 93 -10.71 4.38 9.60
N THR A 94 -11.07 5.53 9.03
CA THR A 94 -12.14 5.64 8.03
C THR A 94 -11.54 5.62 6.63
N PHE A 95 -12.16 4.90 5.71
CA PHE A 95 -11.86 5.04 4.28
C PHE A 95 -13.06 5.76 3.64
N ALA A 96 -12.79 6.85 2.92
CA ALA A 96 -13.78 7.52 2.10
C ALA A 96 -13.53 7.13 0.64
N ARG A 97 -14.57 6.67 -0.06
CA ARG A 97 -14.54 6.57 -1.52
C ARG A 97 -14.82 7.96 -2.07
N PHE A 98 -13.86 8.52 -2.81
CA PHE A 98 -14.14 9.68 -3.64
C PHE A 98 -14.98 9.20 -4.81
N THR A 99 -16.28 9.46 -4.76
CA THR A 99 -17.14 9.35 -5.94
C THR A 99 -17.11 10.69 -6.65
N ASP A 100 -16.54 10.74 -7.85
CA ASP A 100 -16.63 11.90 -8.73
C ASP A 100 -18.09 12.08 -9.17
N GLY A 101 -18.85 12.78 -8.33
CA GLY A 101 -20.29 12.94 -8.46
C GLY A 101 -20.78 14.08 -7.59
N ASN A 102 -20.43 15.31 -8.00
CA ASN A 102 -21.14 16.57 -7.73
C ASN A 102 -21.96 16.66 -6.43
N GLY A 103 -21.42 17.31 -5.39
CA GLY A 103 -22.22 17.78 -4.24
C GLY A 103 -21.41 17.99 -2.95
N ASP A 104 -21.23 19.26 -2.58
CA ASP A 104 -20.92 19.81 -1.25
C ASP A 104 -19.54 19.54 -0.61
N LEU A 105 -18.64 20.47 -0.92
CA LEU A 105 -17.43 20.76 -0.15
C LEU A 105 -17.82 21.43 1.18
N SER A 106 -18.08 20.65 2.23
CA SER A 106 -17.98 21.17 3.60
C SER A 106 -17.46 20.10 4.56
N GLY A 107 -16.20 20.29 4.98
CA GLY A 107 -15.70 19.76 6.24
C GLY A 107 -14.71 18.60 6.11
N CYS A 108 -13.52 18.87 5.59
CA CYS A 108 -12.30 18.11 5.87
C CYS A 108 -11.11 19.08 5.73
N GLU A 109 -10.83 19.89 6.74
CA GLU A 109 -9.53 20.53 6.91
C GLU A 109 -8.57 19.57 7.62
N PHE A 110 -7.30 19.65 7.22
CA PHE A 110 -6.16 18.85 7.68
C PHE A 110 -5.86 18.97 9.18
#